data_AF-A0A4R3HDB7-F1
#
_entry.id   AF-A0A4R3HDB7-F1
#
_cell.length_a   1.000
_cell.length_b   1.000
_cell.length_c   1.000
_cell.angle_alpha   90.00
_cell.angle_beta   90.00
_cell.angle_gamma   90.00
#
_symmetry.space_group_name_H-M   'P 1'
#
loop_
_entity.id
_entity.type
_entity.pdbx_description
1 polymer ?
#
loop_
_entity_poly.entity_id
_entity_poly.type
_entity_poly.pdbx_seq_one_letter_code
_entity_poly.pdbx_strand_id
1 'polypeptide(L)'
;MKARGLVVLAALGLASCGPRPAEQARICAIFALPAVPGDTQLGDAADLAWARARERQLFKSGTIYGPAWQVMGHGRSWGRCRVRVKAVESLLISPDGAYAMTKGGRREHGRPVSFGSCYYENASAGWRLRACRRTLDEPAPLIGLKR
;
A
#
# COMPACT_ATOMS: atom_id res chain seq x y z
N MET A 1 15.19 -38.86 -24.44
CA MET A 1 15.45 -37.96 -23.29
C MET A 1 15.03 -36.53 -23.66
N LYS A 2 13.75 -36.18 -23.62
CA LYS A 2 13.26 -34.83 -24.02
C LYS A 2 12.17 -34.23 -23.12
N ALA A 3 11.73 -34.94 -22.07
CA ALA A 3 10.63 -34.50 -21.20
C ALA A 3 11.09 -33.66 -19.98
N ARG A 4 12.38 -33.67 -19.62
CA ARG A 4 12.88 -32.96 -18.43
C ARG A 4 13.06 -31.45 -18.63
N GLY A 5 13.23 -30.97 -19.87
CA GLY A 5 13.43 -29.53 -20.15
C GLY A 5 12.15 -28.70 -20.04
N LEU A 6 10.98 -29.29 -20.35
CA LEU A 6 9.69 -28.59 -20.37
C LEU A 6 9.12 -28.33 -18.97
N VAL A 7 9.42 -29.20 -18.00
CA VAL A 7 8.94 -29.04 -16.61
C VAL A 7 9.66 -27.89 -15.89
N VAL A 8 10.92 -27.63 -16.23
CA VAL A 8 11.70 -26.52 -15.62
C VAL A 8 11.20 -25.15 -16.10
N LEU A 9 10.80 -25.03 -17.37
CA LEU A 9 10.23 -23.79 -17.93
C LEU A 9 8.84 -23.47 -17.35
N ALA A 10 8.01 -24.47 -17.06
CA ALA A 10 6.71 -24.28 -16.42
C ALA A 10 6.85 -23.87 -14.93
N ALA A 11 7.86 -24.39 -14.22
CA ALA A 11 8.13 -24.01 -12.84
C ALA A 11 8.69 -22.58 -12.70
N LEU A 12 9.42 -22.08 -13.70
CA LEU A 12 9.92 -20.70 -13.75
C LEU A 12 8.82 -19.66 -14.07
N GLY A 13 7.69 -20.08 -14.67
CA GLY A 13 6.58 -19.17 -14.97
C GLY A 13 5.72 -18.79 -13.77
N LEU A 14 5.68 -19.62 -12.73
CA LEU A 14 4.81 -19.45 -11.56
C LEU A 14 5.37 -18.52 -10.46
N ALA A 15 6.61 -18.03 -10.61
CA ALA A 15 7.23 -17.11 -9.65
C ALA A 15 6.85 -15.63 -9.89
N SER A 16 5.94 -15.32 -10.83
CA SER A 16 5.81 -13.96 -11.38
C SER A 16 4.65 -13.11 -10.87
N CYS A 17 3.76 -13.64 -10.03
CA CYS A 17 2.54 -12.90 -9.62
C CYS A 17 2.61 -12.23 -8.23
N GLY A 18 3.77 -12.23 -7.57
CA GLY A 18 3.94 -11.69 -6.22
C GLY A 18 5.18 -10.80 -6.07
N PRO A 19 5.22 -9.95 -5.02
CA PRO A 19 6.39 -9.13 -4.74
C PRO A 19 7.60 -10.02 -4.36
N ARG A 20 8.80 -9.52 -4.59
CA ARG A 20 10.03 -10.24 -4.20
C ARG A 20 10.09 -10.40 -2.67
N PRO A 21 10.78 -11.41 -2.10
CA PRO A 21 10.80 -11.62 -0.64
C PRO A 21 11.17 -10.38 0.19
N ALA A 22 12.18 -9.61 -0.23
CA ALA A 22 12.59 -8.38 0.44
C ALA A 22 11.58 -7.22 0.31
N GLU A 23 10.77 -7.22 -0.74
CA GLU A 23 9.67 -6.26 -0.97
C GLU A 23 8.46 -6.66 -0.12
N GLN A 24 8.12 -7.95 -0.10
CA GLN A 24 7.08 -8.52 0.78
C GLN A 24 7.36 -8.21 2.25
N ALA A 25 8.59 -8.39 2.71
CA ALA A 25 8.98 -8.09 4.09
C ALA A 25 8.74 -6.61 4.46
N ARG A 26 9.08 -5.69 3.54
CA ARG A 26 8.82 -4.25 3.72
C ARG A 26 7.33 -3.93 3.79
N ILE A 27 6.54 -4.49 2.90
CA ILE A 27 5.08 -4.30 2.90
C ILE A 27 4.46 -4.86 4.18
N CYS A 28 4.86 -6.06 4.61
CA CYS A 28 4.34 -6.66 5.83
C CYS A 28 4.74 -5.89 7.10
N ALA A 29 5.92 -5.27 7.11
CA ALA A 29 6.33 -4.41 8.22
C ALA A 29 5.41 -3.18 8.36
N ILE A 30 4.98 -2.58 7.25
CA ILE A 30 3.99 -1.48 7.27
C ILE A 30 2.64 -1.98 7.80
N PHE A 31 2.15 -3.13 7.32
CA PHE A 31 0.88 -3.70 7.78
C PHE A 31 0.90 -4.23 9.22
N ALA A 32 2.08 -4.47 9.79
CA ALA A 32 2.22 -4.85 11.18
C ALA A 32 2.02 -3.65 12.13
N LEU A 33 2.14 -2.42 11.64
CA LEU A 33 1.85 -1.23 12.43
C LEU A 33 0.35 -1.15 12.76
N PRO A 34 -0.02 -0.63 13.94
CA PRO A 34 -1.41 -0.70 14.42
C PRO A 34 -2.38 0.24 13.68
N ALA A 35 -1.88 1.13 12.83
CA ALA A 35 -2.64 2.18 12.17
C ALA A 35 -3.68 1.61 11.20
N VAL A 36 -4.90 2.14 11.27
CA VAL A 36 -6.02 1.80 10.37
C VAL A 36 -6.45 3.06 9.62
N PRO A 37 -6.32 3.11 8.28
CA PRO A 37 -6.78 4.24 7.49
C PRO A 37 -8.25 4.59 7.76
N GLY A 38 -8.55 5.88 7.92
CA GLY A 38 -9.91 6.38 8.18
C GLY A 38 -10.39 6.25 9.64
N ASP A 39 -9.79 5.37 10.45
CA ASP A 39 -10.14 5.20 11.87
C ASP A 39 -9.07 5.78 12.80
N THR A 40 -7.78 5.65 12.45
CA THR A 40 -6.68 6.26 13.20
C THR A 40 -6.57 7.74 12.85
N GLN A 41 -6.38 8.58 13.86
CA GLN A 41 -5.98 9.97 13.70
C GLN A 41 -4.67 10.21 14.44
N LEU A 42 -3.68 10.76 13.73
CA LEU A 42 -2.37 11.04 14.28
C LEU A 42 -1.71 12.17 13.49
N GLY A 43 -0.89 12.96 14.17
CA GLY A 43 0.00 13.95 13.59
C GLY A 43 -0.40 15.35 13.99
N ASP A 44 0.60 16.19 14.26
CA ASP A 44 0.41 17.62 14.44
C ASP A 44 0.38 18.35 13.08
N ALA A 45 0.34 19.70 13.11
CA ALA A 45 0.32 20.49 11.88
C ALA A 45 1.56 20.25 10.99
N ALA A 46 2.73 19.99 11.58
CA ALA A 46 3.96 19.72 10.84
C ALA A 46 3.93 18.32 10.21
N ASP A 47 3.47 17.30 10.93
CA ASP A 47 3.29 15.95 10.38
C ASP A 47 2.27 15.93 9.24
N LEU A 48 1.17 16.69 9.36
CA LEU A 48 0.17 16.80 8.29
C LEU A 48 0.70 17.55 7.06
N ALA A 49 1.51 18.60 7.25
CA ALA A 49 2.16 19.29 6.15
C ALA A 49 3.16 18.37 5.42
N TRP A 50 3.96 17.61 6.19
CA TRP A 50 4.87 16.59 5.66
C TRP A 50 4.10 15.52 4.87
N ALA A 51 3.00 15.01 5.42
CA ALA A 51 2.16 13.99 4.80
C ALA A 51 1.60 14.45 3.45
N ARG A 52 1.04 15.67 3.38
CA ARG A 52 0.52 16.26 2.13
C ARG A 52 1.60 16.43 1.06
N ALA A 53 2.81 16.80 1.47
CA ALA A 53 3.94 16.93 0.54
C ALA A 53 4.32 15.57 -0.06
N ARG A 54 4.35 14.51 0.75
CA ARG A 54 4.70 13.15 0.31
C ARG A 54 3.58 12.43 -0.42
N GLU A 55 2.32 12.70 -0.09
CA GLU A 55 1.15 12.19 -0.81
C GLU A 55 1.23 12.51 -2.31
N ARG A 56 1.50 13.78 -2.65
CA ARG A 56 1.66 14.20 -4.05
C ARG A 56 2.80 13.48 -4.76
N GLN A 57 3.91 13.24 -4.06
CA GLN A 57 5.06 12.53 -4.63
C GLN A 57 4.77 11.02 -4.83
N LEU A 58 4.04 10.40 -3.89
CA LEU A 58 3.58 9.02 -4.01
C LEU A 58 2.64 8.84 -5.20
N PHE A 59 1.69 9.76 -5.41
CA PHE A 59 0.82 9.67 -6.60
C PHE A 59 1.57 9.92 -7.91
N LYS A 60 2.64 10.73 -7.89
CA LYS A 60 3.45 11.00 -9.09
C LYS A 60 4.35 9.83 -9.47
N SER A 61 4.93 9.13 -8.50
CA SER A 61 6.06 8.22 -8.74
C SER A 61 6.10 6.98 -7.86
N GLY A 62 5.23 6.88 -6.86
CA GLY A 62 5.18 5.74 -5.95
C GLY A 62 4.75 4.46 -6.66
N THR A 63 5.27 3.34 -6.16
CA THR A 63 4.74 2.03 -6.58
C THR A 63 3.44 1.78 -5.83
N ILE A 64 2.36 1.56 -6.58
CA ILE A 64 1.04 1.25 -6.05
C ILE A 64 0.92 -0.25 -5.87
N TYR A 65 0.53 -0.67 -4.67
CA TYR A 65 0.21 -2.04 -4.33
C TYR A 65 -1.27 -2.16 -3.95
N GLY A 66 -1.92 -3.20 -4.46
CA GLY A 66 -3.29 -3.58 -4.17
C GLY A 66 -3.39 -5.04 -3.70
N PRO A 67 -4.59 -5.48 -3.31
CA PRO A 67 -4.85 -6.87 -2.98
C PRO A 67 -4.63 -7.77 -4.20
N ALA A 68 -4.27 -9.03 -3.95
CA ALA A 68 -3.86 -9.99 -4.98
C ALA A 68 -4.94 -10.33 -6.04
N TRP A 69 -6.20 -9.92 -5.84
CA TRP A 69 -7.29 -10.10 -6.82
C TRP A 69 -7.51 -8.87 -7.70
N GLN A 70 -6.91 -7.71 -7.38
CA GLN A 70 -6.97 -6.48 -8.18
C GLN A 70 -5.81 -6.33 -9.17
N VAL A 71 -5.27 -7.44 -9.69
CA VAL A 71 -4.13 -7.49 -10.64
C VAL A 71 -4.44 -6.80 -11.98
N MET A 72 -5.72 -6.49 -12.26
CA MET A 72 -6.15 -5.74 -13.44
C MET A 72 -6.12 -4.21 -13.29
N GLY A 73 -5.82 -3.68 -12.10
CA GLY A 73 -5.51 -2.26 -11.91
C GLY A 73 -4.02 -1.99 -12.21
N HIS A 74 -3.64 -0.72 -12.42
CA HIS A 74 -2.23 -0.30 -12.62
C HIS A 74 -1.32 -0.52 -11.38
N GLY A 75 -1.67 -1.43 -10.47
CA GLY A 75 -0.97 -1.70 -9.21
C GLY A 75 -0.45 -3.14 -9.14
N ARG A 76 0.62 -3.33 -8.36
CA ARG A 76 1.19 -4.64 -8.05
C ARG A 76 0.41 -5.31 -6.93
N SER A 77 0.42 -6.64 -6.88
CA SER A 77 -0.05 -7.36 -5.70
C SER A 77 0.88 -7.08 -4.51
N TRP A 78 0.33 -6.81 -3.32
CA TRP A 78 1.13 -6.80 -2.06
C TRP A 78 1.39 -8.20 -1.49
N GLY A 79 0.93 -9.27 -2.16
CA GLY A 79 1.15 -10.65 -1.75
C GLY A 79 0.47 -11.02 -0.43
N ARG A 80 1.15 -11.81 0.42
CA ARG A 80 0.59 -12.35 1.67
C ARG A 80 1.45 -11.97 2.87
N CYS A 81 0.81 -11.43 3.89
CA CYS A 81 1.41 -11.17 5.19
C CYS A 81 0.77 -12.06 6.26
N ARG A 82 1.55 -12.45 7.28
CA ARG A 82 1.01 -13.18 8.45
C ARG A 82 0.02 -12.32 9.24
N VAL A 83 0.24 -11.00 9.24
CA VAL A 83 -0.69 -10.03 9.81
C VAL A 83 -1.89 -9.84 8.88
N ARG A 84 -3.08 -9.80 9.47
CA ARG A 84 -4.31 -9.45 8.72
C ARG A 84 -4.26 -7.98 8.35
N VAL A 85 -4.27 -7.69 7.06
CA VAL A 85 -4.36 -6.32 6.54
C VAL A 85 -5.74 -5.74 6.90
N LYS A 86 -5.76 -4.60 7.61
CA LYS A 86 -6.99 -3.99 8.15
C LYS A 86 -7.42 -2.82 7.28
N ALA A 87 -8.54 -2.99 6.57
CA ALA A 87 -9.23 -1.90 5.87
C ALA A 87 -8.33 -1.07 4.92
N VAL A 88 -7.25 -1.67 4.39
CA VAL A 88 -6.39 -1.05 3.38
C VAL A 88 -6.89 -1.48 2.02
N GLU A 89 -7.13 -0.50 1.14
CA GLU A 89 -7.48 -0.72 -0.26
C GLU A 89 -6.26 -0.55 -1.16
N SER A 90 -5.34 0.37 -0.81
CA SER A 90 -4.09 0.58 -1.54
C SER A 90 -2.93 0.94 -0.61
N LEU A 91 -1.74 0.52 -0.99
CA LEU A 91 -0.47 0.88 -0.36
C LEU A 91 0.41 1.52 -1.43
N LEU A 92 0.96 2.70 -1.17
CA LEU A 92 1.91 3.37 -2.04
C LEU A 92 3.25 3.44 -1.31
N ILE A 93 4.33 3.02 -1.98
CA ILE A 93 5.70 3.13 -1.44
C ILE A 93 6.54 3.98 -2.40
N SER A 94 7.33 4.90 -1.86
CA SER A 94 8.24 5.71 -2.65
C SER A 94 9.31 4.84 -3.35
N PRO A 95 9.84 5.27 -4.52
CA PRO A 95 10.87 4.49 -5.23
C PRO A 95 12.12 4.19 -4.39
N ASP A 96 12.50 5.13 -3.53
CA ASP A 96 13.63 5.01 -2.59
C ASP A 96 13.28 4.20 -1.32
N GLY A 97 12.00 3.87 -1.11
CA GLY A 97 11.53 3.16 0.08
C GLY A 97 11.63 3.95 1.39
N ALA A 98 11.80 5.28 1.32
CA ALA A 98 11.93 6.15 2.49
C ALA A 98 10.57 6.50 3.12
N TYR A 99 9.48 6.49 2.35
CA TYR A 99 8.14 6.78 2.86
C TYR A 99 7.07 5.97 2.14
N ALA A 100 5.94 5.78 2.82
CA ALA A 100 4.81 5.03 2.31
C ALA A 100 3.49 5.63 2.78
N MET A 101 2.41 5.26 2.12
CA MET A 101 1.05 5.62 2.50
C MET A 101 0.11 4.45 2.31
N THR A 102 -0.73 4.16 3.29
CA THR A 102 -1.89 3.28 3.13
C THR A 102 -3.15 4.12 2.97
N LYS A 103 -4.05 3.69 2.10
CA LYS A 103 -5.35 4.33 1.86
C LYS A 103 -6.44 3.29 1.86
N GLY A 104 -7.57 3.64 2.46
CA GLY A 104 -8.71 2.76 2.60
C GLY A 104 -9.57 3.17 3.78
N GLY A 105 -10.44 2.28 4.21
CA GLY A 105 -11.22 2.41 5.43
C GLY A 105 -12.28 1.31 5.52
N ARG A 106 -13.06 1.34 6.61
CA ARG A 106 -14.07 0.32 6.86
C ARG A 106 -15.27 0.52 5.95
N ARG A 107 -15.89 -0.61 5.61
CA ARG A 107 -17.15 -0.65 4.88
C ARG A 107 -18.18 -1.45 5.67
N GLU A 108 -19.40 -0.96 5.70
CA GLU A 108 -20.56 -1.64 6.28
C GLU A 108 -21.63 -1.74 5.19
N HIS A 109 -22.14 -2.96 4.94
CA HIS A 109 -23.09 -3.23 3.86
C HIS A 109 -22.64 -2.69 2.48
N GLY A 110 -21.33 -2.77 2.20
CA GLY A 110 -20.73 -2.28 0.95
C GLY A 110 -20.52 -0.76 0.90
N ARG A 111 -21.00 0.01 1.88
CA ARG A 111 -20.86 1.47 1.94
C ARG A 111 -19.64 1.86 2.79
N PRO A 112 -18.83 2.84 2.37
CA PRO A 112 -17.72 3.32 3.18
C PRO A 112 -18.27 4.03 4.43
N VAL A 113 -17.84 3.58 5.61
CA VAL A 113 -18.16 4.21 6.92
C VAL A 113 -16.95 4.90 7.55
N SER A 114 -15.77 4.56 7.06
CA SER A 114 -14.57 5.36 7.26
C SER A 114 -13.73 5.30 5.99
N PHE A 115 -12.95 6.34 5.76
CA PHE A 115 -11.98 6.39 4.69
C PHE A 115 -10.92 7.42 5.03
N GLY A 116 -9.67 7.13 4.70
CA GLY A 116 -8.56 8.01 5.04
C GLY A 116 -7.24 7.50 4.52
N SER A 117 -6.18 8.12 5.00
CA SER A 117 -4.80 7.76 4.66
C SER A 117 -3.91 7.82 5.89
N CYS A 118 -3.01 6.83 6.01
CA CYS A 118 -1.96 6.80 7.01
C CYS A 118 -0.60 6.85 6.31
N TYR A 119 0.32 7.62 6.86
CA TYR A 119 1.61 7.94 6.26
C TYR A 119 2.72 7.43 7.15
N TYR A 120 3.71 6.82 6.52
CA TYR A 120 4.80 6.13 7.19
C TYR A 120 6.12 6.65 6.67
N GLU A 121 7.11 6.70 7.56
CA GLU A 121 8.49 6.98 7.24
C GLU A 121 9.33 5.77 7.63
N ASN A 122 10.32 5.45 6.80
CA ASN A 122 11.28 4.40 7.06
C ASN A 122 12.54 5.03 7.65
N ALA A 123 12.70 4.89 8.97
CA ALA A 123 13.87 5.37 9.69
C ALA A 123 14.87 4.23 9.92
N SER A 124 15.99 4.51 10.60
CA SER A 124 17.00 3.49 10.94
C SER A 124 16.44 2.31 11.75
N ALA A 125 15.43 2.55 12.59
CA ALA A 125 14.73 1.54 13.37
C ALA A 125 13.59 0.82 12.59
N GLY A 126 13.40 1.16 11.31
CA GLY A 126 12.34 0.65 10.46
C GLY A 126 11.17 1.61 10.30
N TRP A 127 10.04 1.06 9.86
CA TRP A 127 8.83 1.83 9.57
C TRP A 127 8.20 2.39 10.83
N ARG A 128 7.87 3.68 10.79
CA ARG A 128 7.12 4.38 11.83
C ARG A 128 5.93 5.10 11.23
N LEU A 129 4.83 5.15 11.97
CA LEU A 129 3.68 5.97 11.62
C LEU A 129 4.00 7.44 11.91
N ARG A 130 3.73 8.32 10.93
CA ARG A 130 3.93 9.77 11.04
C ARG A 130 2.63 10.51 11.22
N ALA A 131 1.66 10.20 10.37
CA ALA A 131 0.36 10.85 10.39
C ALA A 131 -0.72 9.88 9.94
N CYS A 132 -1.94 10.09 10.41
CA CYS A 132 -3.14 9.50 9.83
C CYS A 132 -4.24 10.55 9.81
N ARG A 133 -4.97 10.62 8.70
CA ARG A 133 -6.13 11.50 8.58
C ARG A 133 -7.31 10.79 7.94
N ARG A 134 -8.51 11.17 8.38
CA ARG A 134 -9.77 10.79 7.73
C ARG A 134 -10.00 11.72 6.54
N THR A 135 -10.45 11.16 5.43
CA THR A 135 -10.71 11.87 4.18
C THR A 135 -12.04 11.43 3.55
N LEU A 136 -12.94 10.80 4.33
CA LEU A 136 -14.23 10.29 3.83
C LEU A 136 -15.07 11.41 3.21
N ASP A 137 -15.07 12.58 3.84
CA ASP A 137 -15.84 13.75 3.41
C ASP A 137 -14.99 14.77 2.64
N GLU A 138 -13.69 14.49 2.45
CA GLU A 138 -12.84 15.31 1.61
C GLU A 138 -13.11 14.98 0.14
N PRO A 139 -13.17 15.98 -0.76
CA PRO A 139 -13.27 15.70 -2.18
C PRO A 139 -12.09 14.82 -2.59
N ALA A 140 -12.38 13.66 -3.21
CA ALA A 140 -11.35 12.72 -3.61
C ALA A 140 -10.29 13.46 -4.43
N PRO A 141 -8.98 13.34 -4.11
CA PRO A 141 -7.96 13.85 -5.00
C PRO A 141 -8.17 13.14 -6.33
N LEU A 142 -8.40 13.91 -7.39
CA LEU A 142 -8.53 13.44 -8.76
C LEU A 142 -7.21 12.77 -9.16
N ILE A 143 -7.03 11.50 -8.78
CA ILE A 143 -6.01 10.65 -9.37
C ILE A 143 -6.44 10.53 -10.82
N GLY A 144 -5.58 11.00 -11.72
CA GLY A 144 -5.86 11.08 -13.15
C GLY A 144 -6.41 9.77 -13.70
N LEU A 145 -7.74 9.69 -13.79
CA LEU A 145 -8.43 9.11 -14.92
C LEU A 145 -7.97 9.93 -16.12
N LYS A 146 -6.82 9.57 -16.70
CA LYS A 146 -6.55 9.95 -18.09
C LYS A 146 -7.73 9.39 -18.89
N ARG A 147 -8.53 10.30 -19.45
CA ARG A 147 -9.44 9.98 -20.56
C ARG A 147 -8.65 9.40 -21.72
#